data_AF-A0A4P9UTW8-F1
#
_entry.id   AF-A0A4P9UTW8-F1
#
_cell.length_a   1.000
_cell.length_b   1.000
_cell.length_c   1.000
_cell.angle_alpha   90.00
_cell.angle_beta   90.00
_cell.angle_gamma   90.00
#
_symmetry.space_group_name_H-M   'P 1'
#
loop_
_entity.id
_entity.type
_entity.pdbx_description
1 polymer ?
#
loop_
_entity_poly.entity_id
_entity_poly.type
_entity_poly.pdbx_seq_one_letter_code
_entity_poly.pdbx_strand_id
1 'polypeptide(L)'
;MKEAKYFLGQIVHHKLFNYRGVIYDVDFEFRGGEEWYEKVARSRPAKNQPWYHVLVDNASHQTYVAECNLMVSQNKQRIHNPMVDYYFDDFDNGVYSLHVMKN
;
A
#
# COMPACT_ATOMS: atom_id res chain seq x y z
N MET A 1 -12.86 13.28 11.41
CA MET A 1 -12.60 12.79 10.04
C MET A 1 -11.82 11.48 10.14
N LYS A 2 -11.90 10.60 9.14
CA LYS A 2 -10.97 9.46 9.05
C LYS A 2 -9.67 9.97 8.46
N GLU A 3 -8.57 9.77 9.18
CA GLU A 3 -7.24 10.18 8.73
C GLU A 3 -6.47 8.95 8.29
N ALA A 4 -5.85 9.02 7.13
CA ALA A 4 -4.92 8.02 6.65
C ALA A 4 -3.54 8.33 7.24
N LYS A 5 -2.94 7.37 7.94
CA LYS A 5 -1.60 7.52 8.55
C LYS A 5 -0.48 7.55 7.51
N TYR A 6 -0.70 6.90 6.37
CA TYR A 6 0.28 6.78 5.30
C TYR A 6 -0.23 7.44 4.03
N PHE A 7 0.69 7.82 3.14
CA PHE A 7 0.36 8.56 1.93
C PHE A 7 0.81 7.83 0.67
N LEU A 8 0.25 8.23 -0.47
CA LEU A 8 0.56 7.63 -1.77
C LEU A 8 2.01 7.89 -2.15
N GLY A 9 2.69 6.89 -2.69
CA GLY A 9 4.11 6.89 -2.98
C GLY A 9 5.02 6.62 -1.77
N GLN A 10 4.45 6.46 -0.57
CA GLN A 10 5.22 6.11 0.62
C GLN A 10 5.64 4.63 0.61
N ILE A 11 6.90 4.36 0.96
CA ILE A 11 7.40 3.01 1.18
C ILE A 11 7.02 2.52 2.59
N VAL A 12 6.33 1.38 2.65
CA VAL A 12 5.85 0.74 3.88
C VAL A 12 6.36 -0.68 4.02
N HIS A 13 6.29 -1.21 5.24
CA HIS A 13 6.61 -2.58 5.58
C HIS A 13 5.40 -3.25 6.24
N HIS A 14 5.06 -4.46 5.80
CA HIS A 14 3.97 -5.24 6.38
C HIS A 14 4.41 -6.02 7.62
N LYS A 15 3.82 -5.72 8.78
CA LYS A 15 4.23 -6.24 10.10
C LYS A 15 4.17 -7.77 10.22
N LEU A 16 3.15 -8.42 9.64
CA LEU A 16 2.94 -9.86 9.78
C LEU A 16 3.66 -10.71 8.72
N PHE A 17 3.71 -10.25 7.47
CA PHE A 17 4.23 -11.01 6.34
C PHE A 17 5.63 -10.55 5.89
N ASN A 18 6.21 -9.56 6.59
CA ASN A 18 7.60 -9.13 6.46
C ASN A 18 8.03 -8.78 5.01
N TYR A 19 7.14 -8.12 4.26
CA TYR A 19 7.46 -7.58 2.94
C TYR A 19 7.42 -6.06 2.94
N ARG A 20 8.13 -5.47 1.97
CA ARG A 20 8.12 -4.05 1.68
C ARG A 20 7.27 -3.77 0.45
N GLY A 21 6.73 -2.56 0.35
CA GLY A 21 6.03 -2.11 -0.84
C GLY A 21 5.80 -0.62 -0.85
N VAL A 22 5.26 -0.12 -1.97
CA VAL A 22 4.85 1.28 -2.13
C VAL A 22 3.32 1.37 -2.19
N ILE A 23 2.75 2.30 -1.44
CA ILE A 23 1.32 2.60 -1.48
C ILE A 23 1.00 3.33 -2.78
N TYR A 24 0.01 2.88 -3.55
CA TYR A 24 -0.44 3.58 -4.75
C TYR A 24 -1.91 4.05 -4.68
N ASP A 25 -2.71 3.50 -3.76
CA ASP A 25 -4.08 3.95 -3.52
C ASP A 25 -4.53 3.65 -2.08
N VAL A 26 -5.61 4.30 -1.63
CA VAL A 26 -6.20 4.16 -0.29
C VAL A 26 -7.72 4.23 -0.33
N ASP A 27 -8.36 3.27 0.33
CA ASP A 27 -9.77 3.36 0.70
C ASP A 27 -9.89 3.69 2.19
N PHE A 28 -10.67 4.71 2.56
CA PHE A 28 -10.88 5.05 3.99
C PHE A 28 -11.73 4.03 4.76
N GLU A 29 -12.27 3.04 4.06
CA GLU A 29 -13.00 1.89 4.57
C GLU A 29 -12.71 0.67 3.68
N PHE A 30 -12.79 -0.52 4.24
CA PHE A 30 -12.67 -1.76 3.50
C PHE A 30 -13.70 -1.81 2.36
N ARG A 31 -13.21 -2.03 1.14
CA ARG A 31 -14.02 -2.18 -0.08
C ARG A 31 -13.92 -3.55 -0.74
N GLY A 32 -13.23 -4.49 -0.10
CA GLY A 32 -13.20 -5.87 -0.58
C GLY A 32 -14.52 -6.61 -0.34
N GLY A 33 -14.68 -7.77 -0.98
CA GLY A 33 -15.84 -8.64 -0.72
C GLY A 33 -15.74 -9.34 0.64
N GLU A 34 -16.89 -9.73 1.19
CA GLU A 34 -16.94 -10.45 2.48
C GLU A 34 -16.16 -11.77 2.43
N GLU A 35 -16.34 -12.54 1.35
CA GLU A 35 -15.63 -13.81 1.15
C GLU A 35 -14.10 -13.61 1.14
N TRP A 36 -13.62 -12.53 0.51
CA TRP A 36 -12.21 -12.19 0.52
C TRP A 36 -11.74 -11.84 1.93
N TYR A 37 -12.52 -11.04 2.65
CA TYR A 37 -12.21 -10.66 4.04
C TYR A 37 -12.08 -11.89 4.93
N GLU A 38 -13.03 -12.83 4.81
CA GLU A 38 -13.04 -14.08 5.57
C GLU A 38 -11.81 -14.95 5.29
N LYS A 39 -11.36 -15.03 4.04
CA LYS A 39 -10.24 -15.89 3.62
C LYS A 39 -8.87 -15.28 3.81
N VAL A 40 -8.72 -13.97 3.61
CA VAL A 40 -7.41 -13.32 3.48
C VAL A 40 -7.03 -12.49 4.69
N ALA A 41 -8.00 -11.81 5.33
CA ALA A 41 -7.72 -10.88 6.43
C ALA A 41 -7.49 -11.59 7.77
N ARG A 42 -6.32 -12.24 7.92
CA ARG A 42 -5.97 -13.10 9.08
C ARG A 42 -6.14 -12.41 10.43
N SER A 43 -5.77 -11.13 10.52
CA SER A 43 -5.85 -10.35 11.77
C SER A 43 -7.25 -9.77 12.04
N ARG A 44 -8.25 -10.05 11.18
CA ARG A 44 -9.61 -9.49 11.24
C ARG A 44 -9.63 -7.97 11.54
N PRO A 45 -8.88 -7.15 10.79
CA PRO A 45 -8.76 -5.73 11.06
C PRO A 45 -10.08 -4.98 10.79
N ALA A 46 -10.29 -3.88 11.53
CA ALA A 46 -11.53 -3.13 11.42
C ALA A 46 -11.80 -2.65 9.98
N LYS A 47 -13.00 -2.96 9.47
CA LYS A 47 -13.44 -2.58 8.12
C LYS A 47 -13.67 -1.07 7.98
N ASN A 48 -13.91 -0.36 9.07
CA ASN A 48 -14.18 1.08 9.06
C ASN A 48 -12.90 1.94 9.19
N GLN A 49 -11.71 1.36 9.01
CA GLN A 49 -10.41 2.04 9.02
C GLN A 49 -9.81 2.10 7.61
N PRO A 50 -8.74 2.88 7.36
CA PRO A 50 -8.08 2.90 6.07
C PRO A 50 -7.47 1.54 5.67
N TRP A 51 -7.61 1.22 4.38
CA TRP A 51 -6.97 0.11 3.70
C TRP A 51 -6.21 0.61 2.49
N TYR A 52 -5.01 0.09 2.29
CA TYR A 52 -4.09 0.55 1.27
C TYR A 52 -3.89 -0.51 0.20
N HIS A 53 -3.76 -0.06 -1.03
CA HIS A 53 -3.27 -0.87 -2.13
C HIS A 53 -1.76 -0.66 -2.26
N VAL A 54 -1.02 -1.77 -2.24
CA VAL A 54 0.45 -1.77 -2.13
C VAL A 54 1.05 -2.61 -3.24
N LEU A 55 2.00 -2.06 -4.00
CA LEU A 55 2.86 -2.83 -4.90
C LEU A 55 3.97 -3.48 -4.08
N VAL A 56 4.08 -4.80 -4.15
CA VAL A 56 5.05 -5.57 -3.34
C VAL A 56 6.42 -5.56 -4.01
N ASP A 57 7.46 -5.34 -3.20
CA ASP A 57 8.85 -5.34 -3.62
C ASP A 57 9.34 -6.72 -4.09
N ASN A 58 10.12 -6.74 -5.17
CA ASN A 58 10.62 -7.95 -5.84
C ASN A 58 9.51 -8.95 -6.21
N ALA A 59 8.32 -8.45 -6.52
CA ALA A 59 7.16 -9.24 -6.90
C ALA A 59 6.37 -8.53 -8.01
N SER A 60 5.56 -9.29 -8.75
CA SER A 60 4.69 -8.74 -9.79
C SER A 60 3.26 -8.45 -9.32
N HIS A 61 2.92 -8.85 -8.10
CA HIS A 61 1.57 -8.70 -7.56
C HIS A 61 1.45 -7.48 -6.63
N GLN A 62 0.21 -7.15 -6.33
CA GLN A 62 -0.19 -6.13 -5.37
C GLN A 62 -0.95 -6.76 -4.21
N THR A 63 -1.04 -6.05 -3.09
CA THR A 63 -1.78 -6.47 -1.90
C THR A 63 -2.74 -5.38 -1.42
N TYR A 64 -3.85 -5.81 -0.84
CA TYR A 64 -4.80 -4.94 -0.15
C TYR A 64 -4.68 -5.14 1.36
N VAL A 65 -4.32 -4.09 2.09
CA VAL A 65 -3.80 -4.20 3.46
C VAL A 65 -4.41 -3.16 4.39
N ALA A 66 -4.92 -3.59 5.53
CA ALA A 66 -5.38 -2.68 6.57
C ALA A 66 -4.22 -1.87 7.19
N GLU A 67 -4.46 -0.60 7.50
CA GLU A 67 -3.46 0.31 8.07
C GLU A 67 -2.72 -0.26 9.29
N CYS A 68 -3.43 -0.96 10.17
CA CYS A 68 -2.88 -1.52 11.40
C CYS A 68 -1.74 -2.52 11.15
N ASN A 69 -1.72 -3.15 9.97
CA ASN A 69 -0.72 -4.13 9.57
C ASN A 69 0.50 -3.50 8.89
N LEU A 70 0.51 -2.18 8.69
CA LEU A 70 1.61 -1.45 8.05
C LEU A 70 2.42 -0.64 9.07
N MET A 71 3.69 -0.44 8.74
CA MET A 71 4.61 0.50 9.38
C MET A 71 5.48 1.19 8.34
N VAL A 72 6.08 2.32 8.70
CA VAL A 72 7.06 3.01 7.84
C VAL A 72 8.25 2.07 7.61
N SER A 73 8.65 1.91 6.36
CA SER A 73 9.85 1.13 6.05
C SER A 73 11.11 1.85 6.49
N GLN A 74 12.03 1.13 7.14
CA GLN A 74 13.38 1.61 7.42
C GLN A 74 14.25 1.62 6.15
N ASN A 75 13.96 0.72 5.19
CA ASN A 75 14.63 0.73 3.89
C ASN A 75 13.83 1.61 2.90
N LYS A 76 14.45 2.71 2.47
CA LYS A 76 13.89 3.68 1.51
C LYS A 76 14.46 3.52 0.09
N GLN A 77 15.03 2.37 -0.26
CA GLN A 77 15.42 2.08 -1.65
C GLN A 77 14.19 1.94 -2.56
N ARG A 78 14.35 2.04 -3.88
CA ARG A 78 13.27 1.81 -4.83
C ARG A 78 12.63 0.42 -4.63
N ILE A 79 11.34 0.33 -4.95
CA ILE A 79 10.56 -0.90 -5.05
C ILE A 79 10.76 -1.50 -6.45
N HIS A 80 11.06 -2.78 -6.51
CA HIS A 80 11.18 -3.53 -7.76
C HIS A 80 9.88 -4.28 -8.04
N ASN A 81 8.92 -3.57 -8.64
CA ASN A 81 7.66 -4.14 -9.10
C ASN A 81 7.38 -3.63 -10.53
N PRO A 82 7.02 -4.49 -11.49
CA PRO A 82 6.79 -4.08 -12.89
C PRO A 82 5.72 -3.00 -13.07
N MET A 83 4.82 -2.82 -12.11
CA MET A 83 3.77 -1.81 -12.14
C MET A 83 4.20 -0.45 -11.58
N VAL A 84 5.42 -0.29 -11.05
CA VAL A 84 5.88 0.99 -10.48
C VAL A 84 5.78 2.11 -11.52
N ASP A 85 6.29 1.86 -12.73
CA ASP A 85 6.30 2.84 -13.82
C ASP A 85 4.89 3.10 -14.41
N TYR A 86 3.89 2.29 -14.04
CA TYR A 86 2.49 2.57 -14.40
C TYR A 86 1.84 3.59 -13.46
N TYR A 87 2.25 3.63 -12.18
CA TYR A 87 1.62 4.48 -11.17
C TYR A 87 2.45 5.72 -10.81
N PHE A 88 3.77 5.70 -11.02
CA PHE A 88 4.66 6.76 -10.52
C PHE A 88 5.60 7.31 -11.61
N ASP A 89 5.86 8.62 -11.55
CA ASP A 89 6.74 9.36 -12.48
C ASP A 89 8.19 9.43 -11.96
N ASP A 90 8.36 9.76 -10.69
CA ASP A 90 9.67 10.06 -10.09
C ASP A 90 9.80 9.46 -8.69
N PHE A 91 11.04 9.37 -8.20
CA PHE A 91 11.36 8.90 -6.87
C PHE A 91 12.46 9.76 -6.25
N ASP A 92 12.06 10.55 -5.26
CA ASP A 92 12.95 11.45 -4.54
C ASP A 92 12.88 11.18 -3.03
N ASN A 93 14.04 11.17 -2.37
CA ASN A 93 14.16 11.03 -0.92
C ASN A 93 13.36 9.90 -0.26
N GLY A 94 13.15 8.79 -0.99
CA GLY A 94 12.41 7.63 -0.49
C GLY A 94 10.89 7.67 -0.71
N VAL A 95 10.41 8.60 -1.53
CA VAL A 95 9.00 8.81 -1.85
C VAL A 95 8.80 8.83 -3.36
N TYR A 96 7.79 8.12 -3.83
CA TYR A 96 7.37 8.17 -5.23
C TYR A 96 6.38 9.32 -5.48
N SER A 97 6.50 9.97 -6.63
CA SER A 97 5.50 10.92 -7.12
C SER A 97 4.51 10.20 -8.02
N LEU A 98 3.21 10.31 -7.72
CA LEU A 98 2.15 9.74 -8.55
C LEU A 98 2.14 10.37 -9.94
N HIS A 99 1.79 9.55 -10.93
CA HIS A 99 1.43 10.05 -12.26
C HIS A 99 0.33 11.10 -12.13
N VAL A 100 0.65 12.33 -12.49
CA VAL A 100 -0.36 13.39 -12.62
C VAL A 100 -0.93 13.28 -14.03
N MET A 101 -2.16 12.80 -14.16
CA MET A 101 -2.89 12.96 -15.42
C MET A 101 -3.06 14.47 -15.66
N LYS A 102 -2.28 15.02 -16.60
CA LYS A 102 -2.47 16.38 -17.11
C LYS A 102 -3.75 16.37 -17.92
N ASN A 103 -4.81 16.97 -17.37
CA ASN A 103 -6.01 17.34 -18.12
C ASN A 103 -5.70 18.40 -19.18
#